data_AF-A0A7J4LQ78-F1
#
_entry.id   AF-A0A7J4LQ78-F1
#
_cell.length_a   1.000
_cell.length_b   1.000
_cell.length_c   1.000
_cell.angle_alpha   90.00
_cell.angle_beta   90.00
_cell.angle_gamma   90.00
#
_symmetry.space_group_name_H-M   'P 1'
#
loop_
_entity.id
_entity.type
_entity.pdbx_description
1 polymer ?
#
loop_
_entity_poly.entity_id
_entity_poly.type
_entity_poly.pdbx_seq_one_letter_code
_entity_poly.pdbx_strand_id
1 'polypeptide(L)'
;MNIGQLVTTTFFGAALLPLGCVRVSVEPTRVSCSDYDHERFDERETAILIKGDVDPATANEFGRQFPPQRMVYLHQKGVSPTYANTYPLRFGGIEVAAFATHGISAEQAGEYDERFDGLTITAFVESEIPAVEAQQYDPRFRSLDLRYMAQEGMRPAEGNGYDPLRFSDIWFLVAKGIAPSVTDTFPPEMNEQAIVFSLDH
;
A
#
# COMPACT_ATOMS: atom_id res chain seq x y z
N MET A 1 -0.98 9.98 -78.55
CA MET A 1 -0.22 10.65 -79.63
C MET A 1 -0.66 12.11 -79.63
N ASN A 2 0.31 13.04 -79.49
CA ASN A 2 0.25 14.53 -79.48
C ASN A 2 -0.61 15.23 -78.40
N ILE A 3 -0.02 15.87 -77.38
CA ILE A 3 0.78 17.15 -77.33
C ILE A 3 -0.18 18.36 -77.48
N GLY A 4 -0.21 19.37 -76.61
CA GLY A 4 0.74 19.78 -75.57
C GLY A 4 0.25 20.94 -74.71
N GLN A 5 1.16 21.37 -73.85
CA GLN A 5 1.05 22.37 -72.79
C GLN A 5 0.68 23.77 -73.29
N LEU A 6 -0.01 24.54 -72.43
CA LEU A 6 0.36 25.94 -72.21
C LEU A 6 0.08 26.34 -70.76
N VAL A 7 1.15 26.80 -70.12
CA VAL A 7 1.22 27.36 -68.77
C VAL A 7 0.78 28.83 -68.87
N THR A 8 -0.15 29.25 -68.02
CA THR A 8 -0.24 30.65 -67.61
C THR A 8 -0.54 30.74 -66.13
N THR A 9 0.49 31.16 -65.41
CA THR A 9 0.55 31.52 -64.00
C THR A 9 -0.22 32.81 -63.76
N THR A 10 -1.20 32.81 -62.85
CA THR A 10 -1.57 34.02 -62.11
C THR A 10 -1.93 33.63 -60.67
N PHE A 11 -1.02 33.95 -59.75
CA PHE A 11 -1.22 34.02 -58.31
C PHE A 11 -2.21 35.14 -57.99
N PHE A 12 -3.23 34.91 -57.16
CA PHE A 12 -3.72 35.85 -56.14
C PHE A 12 -4.80 35.16 -55.28
N GLY A 13 -4.64 35.25 -53.95
CA GLY A 13 -5.73 35.01 -52.99
C GLY A 13 -5.58 33.79 -52.10
N ALA A 14 -4.71 33.88 -51.09
CA ALA A 14 -4.76 33.00 -49.93
C ALA A 14 -6.07 33.25 -49.15
N ALA A 15 -7.02 32.33 -49.23
CA ALA A 15 -8.12 32.24 -48.26
C ALA A 15 -7.78 31.12 -47.28
N LEU A 16 -7.19 31.52 -46.14
CA LEU A 16 -7.08 30.70 -44.94
C LEU A 16 -8.51 30.36 -44.47
N LEU A 17 -8.93 29.11 -44.67
CA LEU A 17 -10.08 28.56 -43.95
C LEU A 17 -9.59 28.25 -42.53
N PRO A 18 -10.19 28.83 -41.47
CA PRO A 18 -9.82 28.44 -40.12
C PRO A 18 -10.32 27.01 -39.87
N LEU A 19 -9.39 26.15 -39.48
CA LEU A 19 -9.71 24.89 -38.81
C LEU A 19 -10.70 25.22 -37.67
N GLY A 20 -11.94 24.78 -37.84
CA GLY A 20 -12.92 24.85 -36.78
C GLY A 20 -12.41 24.03 -35.60
N CYS A 21 -11.88 24.71 -34.59
CA CYS A 21 -11.73 24.13 -33.27
C CYS A 21 -13.13 23.76 -32.79
N VAL A 22 -13.48 22.47 -32.84
CA VAL A 22 -14.59 21.94 -32.06
C VAL A 22 -14.17 22.09 -30.60
N ARG A 23 -14.59 23.17 -29.97
CA ARG A 23 -14.63 23.24 -28.51
C ARG A 23 -15.68 22.24 -28.06
N VAL A 24 -15.24 21.04 -27.70
CA VAL A 24 -16.00 20.20 -26.77
C VAL A 24 -15.95 20.94 -25.44
N SER A 25 -16.92 21.83 -25.23
CA SER A 25 -17.17 22.42 -23.93
C SER A 25 -17.82 21.33 -23.10
N VAL A 26 -17.00 20.49 -22.47
CA VAL A 26 -17.47 19.68 -21.35
C VAL A 26 -17.86 20.69 -20.27
N GLU A 27 -19.17 20.92 -20.10
CA GLU A 27 -19.65 21.68 -18.96
C GLU A 27 -19.05 21.03 -17.70
N PRO A 28 -18.44 21.81 -16.79
CA PRO A 28 -18.05 21.24 -15.52
C PRO A 28 -19.33 20.76 -14.85
N THR A 29 -19.48 19.43 -14.73
CA THR A 29 -20.56 18.82 -13.98
C THR A 29 -20.53 19.47 -12.61
N ARG A 30 -21.52 20.33 -12.31
CA ARG A 30 -21.63 20.94 -10.99
C ARG A 30 -21.95 19.80 -10.04
N VAL A 31 -20.93 19.31 -9.33
CA VAL A 31 -21.12 18.36 -8.23
C VAL A 31 -22.04 19.03 -7.22
N SER A 32 -23.26 18.52 -7.09
CA SER A 32 -24.21 18.98 -6.09
C SER A 32 -23.99 18.20 -4.82
N CYS A 33 -23.99 18.88 -3.67
CA CYS A 33 -23.95 18.19 -2.38
C CYS A 33 -25.12 17.20 -2.22
N SER A 34 -26.23 17.39 -2.95
CA SER A 34 -27.41 16.52 -2.93
C SER A 34 -27.20 15.11 -3.45
N ASP A 35 -26.10 14.87 -4.16
CA ASP A 35 -25.88 13.62 -4.89
C ASP A 35 -25.11 12.58 -4.05
N TYR A 36 -24.54 13.02 -2.92
CA TYR A 36 -23.93 12.14 -1.92
C TYR A 36 -25.01 11.41 -1.13
N ASP A 37 -24.73 10.17 -0.73
CA ASP A 37 -25.60 9.41 0.15
C ASP A 37 -25.72 10.10 1.53
N HIS A 38 -26.82 10.82 1.74
CA HIS A 38 -27.09 11.57 2.97
C HIS A 38 -27.41 10.70 4.19
N GLU A 39 -27.68 9.41 4.02
CA GLU A 39 -27.76 8.48 5.15
C GLU A 39 -26.36 8.04 5.63
N ARG A 40 -25.34 8.31 4.83
CA ARG A 40 -23.96 7.91 5.09
C ARG A 40 -23.04 9.09 5.40
N PHE A 41 -23.24 10.22 4.72
CA PHE A 41 -22.37 11.38 4.81
C PHE A 41 -23.13 12.59 5.32
N ASP A 42 -22.65 13.17 6.42
CA ASP A 42 -23.11 14.49 6.84
C ASP A 42 -22.51 15.62 5.95
N GLU A 43 -22.90 16.87 6.20
CA GLU A 43 -22.41 18.03 5.43
C GLU A 43 -20.88 18.21 5.55
N ARG A 44 -20.28 17.88 6.70
CA ARG A 44 -18.83 18.01 6.92
C ARG A 44 -18.08 16.92 6.18
N GLU A 45 -18.60 15.70 6.21
CA GLU A 45 -18.06 14.55 5.48
C GLU A 45 -18.16 14.75 3.96
N THR A 46 -19.28 15.28 3.49
CA THR A 46 -19.47 15.68 2.09
C THR A 46 -18.44 16.73 1.68
N ALA A 47 -18.20 17.75 2.52
CA ALA A 47 -17.18 18.76 2.25
C ALA A 47 -15.75 18.17 2.19
N ILE A 48 -15.44 17.14 2.97
CA ILE A 48 -14.16 16.42 2.89
C ILE A 48 -14.01 15.72 1.55
N LEU A 49 -15.05 15.02 1.08
CA LEU A 49 -15.06 14.31 -0.20
C LEU A 49 -14.89 15.28 -1.38
N ILE A 50 -15.68 16.36 -1.39
CA ILE A 50 -15.59 17.41 -2.43
C ILE A 50 -14.18 18.03 -2.45
N LYS A 51 -13.62 18.37 -1.28
CA LYS A 51 -12.26 18.92 -1.19
C LYS A 51 -11.19 17.91 -1.64
N GLY A 52 -11.48 16.62 -1.46
CA GLY A 52 -10.63 15.51 -1.88
C GLY A 52 -10.79 15.09 -3.34
N ASP A 53 -11.62 15.80 -4.11
CA ASP A 53 -11.97 15.49 -5.51
C ASP A 53 -12.62 14.10 -5.69
N VAL A 54 -13.31 13.61 -4.66
CA VAL A 54 -14.06 12.36 -4.73
C VAL A 54 -15.50 12.66 -5.11
N ASP A 55 -15.87 12.36 -6.35
CA ASP A 55 -17.23 12.57 -6.84
C ASP A 55 -18.26 11.67 -6.12
N PRO A 56 -19.56 12.01 -6.13
CA PRO A 56 -20.59 11.25 -5.43
C PRO A 56 -20.71 9.79 -5.87
N ALA A 57 -20.54 9.49 -7.16
CA ALA A 57 -20.66 8.11 -7.64
C ALA A 57 -19.52 7.25 -7.07
N THR A 58 -18.29 7.77 -7.12
CA THR A 58 -17.11 7.12 -6.50
C THR A 58 -17.28 6.99 -4.98
N ALA A 59 -17.70 8.05 -4.29
CA ALA A 59 -17.87 8.04 -2.84
C ALA A 59 -18.93 7.02 -2.38
N ASN A 60 -20.05 6.96 -3.08
CA ASN A 60 -21.17 6.07 -2.74
C ASN A 60 -20.82 4.59 -2.99
N GLU A 61 -19.87 4.29 -3.89
CA GLU A 61 -19.43 2.91 -4.16
C GLU A 61 -18.47 2.35 -3.09
N PHE A 62 -17.72 3.19 -2.36
CA PHE A 62 -16.85 2.70 -1.29
C PHE A 62 -17.66 1.97 -0.22
N GLY A 63 -17.16 0.88 0.33
CA GLY A 63 -17.77 0.16 1.45
C GLY A 63 -17.81 1.01 2.73
N ARG A 64 -18.77 0.75 3.61
CA ARG A 64 -18.96 1.51 4.87
C ARG A 64 -17.75 1.46 5.80
N GLN A 65 -16.82 0.52 5.62
CA GLN A 65 -15.57 0.46 6.39
C GLN A 65 -14.62 1.64 6.11
N PHE A 66 -14.78 2.34 4.99
CA PHE A 66 -13.95 3.49 4.66
C PHE A 66 -14.67 4.78 5.08
N PRO A 67 -14.16 5.54 6.07
CA PRO A 67 -14.64 6.89 6.32
C PRO A 67 -14.12 7.86 5.24
N PRO A 68 -14.74 9.05 5.09
CA PRO A 68 -14.43 10.01 4.02
C PRO A 68 -12.94 10.32 3.84
N GLN A 69 -12.19 10.52 4.91
CA GLN A 69 -10.74 10.80 4.84
C GLN A 69 -9.96 9.62 4.23
N ARG A 70 -10.42 8.39 4.46
CA ARG A 70 -9.82 7.19 3.87
C ARG A 70 -10.21 7.02 2.41
N MET A 71 -11.43 7.38 2.02
CA MET A 71 -11.82 7.41 0.59
C MET A 71 -10.98 8.42 -0.18
N VAL A 72 -10.81 9.64 0.34
CA VAL A 72 -9.94 10.65 -0.27
C VAL A 72 -8.52 10.12 -0.42
N TYR A 73 -7.98 9.50 0.62
CA TYR A 73 -6.65 8.91 0.56
C TYR A 73 -6.53 7.80 -0.50
N LEU A 74 -7.48 6.86 -0.54
CA LEU A 74 -7.52 5.79 -1.54
C LEU A 74 -7.65 6.35 -2.96
N HIS A 75 -8.55 7.32 -3.17
CA HIS A 75 -8.75 7.99 -4.44
C HIS A 75 -7.47 8.69 -4.93
N GLN A 76 -6.78 9.42 -4.04
CA GLN A 76 -5.48 10.05 -4.35
C GLN A 76 -4.37 9.04 -4.66
N LYS A 77 -4.48 7.81 -4.14
CA LYS A 77 -3.59 6.69 -4.46
C LYS A 77 -4.02 5.93 -5.72
N GLY A 78 -5.08 6.37 -6.40
CA GLY A 78 -5.60 5.72 -7.61
C GLY A 78 -6.29 4.38 -7.32
N VAL A 79 -6.67 4.12 -6.06
CA VAL A 79 -7.35 2.88 -5.66
C VAL A 79 -8.86 3.05 -5.84
N SER A 80 -9.45 2.23 -6.71
CA SER A 80 -10.89 2.27 -6.96
C SER A 80 -11.70 1.69 -5.80
N PRO A 81 -12.97 2.12 -5.63
CA PRO A 81 -13.87 1.51 -4.66
C PRO A 81 -14.05 0.01 -4.88
N THR A 82 -14.24 -0.42 -6.14
CA THR A 82 -14.36 -1.85 -6.49
C THR A 82 -13.18 -2.67 -5.98
N TYR A 83 -11.95 -2.18 -6.16
CA TYR A 83 -10.74 -2.85 -5.68
C TYR A 83 -10.66 -2.83 -4.15
N ALA A 84 -10.83 -1.66 -3.54
CA ALA A 84 -10.73 -1.49 -2.09
C ALA A 84 -11.75 -2.35 -1.32
N ASN A 85 -12.95 -2.52 -1.87
CA ASN A 85 -14.03 -3.29 -1.27
C ASN A 85 -13.79 -4.81 -1.26
N THR A 86 -12.80 -5.31 -1.99
CA THR A 86 -12.44 -6.74 -1.97
C THR A 86 -11.73 -7.16 -0.69
N TYR A 87 -11.14 -6.22 0.05
CA TYR A 87 -10.36 -6.53 1.25
C TYR A 87 -11.23 -6.82 2.48
N PRO A 88 -10.80 -7.74 3.36
CA PRO A 88 -11.43 -7.96 4.66
C PRO A 88 -11.61 -6.67 5.47
N LEU A 89 -12.69 -6.59 6.25
CA LEU A 89 -13.05 -5.40 7.05
C LEU A 89 -11.98 -4.96 8.06
N ARG A 90 -11.05 -5.85 8.42
CA ARG A 90 -9.92 -5.53 9.30
C ARG A 90 -8.89 -4.59 8.67
N PHE A 91 -8.93 -4.40 7.36
CA PHE A 91 -8.02 -3.53 6.63
C PHE A 91 -8.67 -2.19 6.32
N GLY A 92 -8.05 -1.11 6.81
CA GLY A 92 -8.48 0.25 6.54
C GLY A 92 -7.88 0.78 5.25
N GLY A 93 -8.20 2.04 4.94
CA GLY A 93 -7.71 2.67 3.70
C GLY A 93 -6.20 2.87 3.64
N ILE A 94 -5.48 2.87 4.77
CA ILE A 94 -4.01 2.92 4.76
C ILE A 94 -3.46 1.57 4.28
N GLU A 95 -3.92 0.49 4.90
CA GLU A 95 -3.47 -0.87 4.60
C GLU A 95 -3.82 -1.24 3.15
N VAL A 96 -5.05 -0.96 2.71
CA VAL A 96 -5.50 -1.22 1.33
C VAL A 96 -4.66 -0.44 0.31
N ALA A 97 -4.28 0.81 0.59
CA ALA A 97 -3.41 1.57 -0.31
C ALA A 97 -1.99 1.00 -0.36
N ALA A 98 -1.45 0.52 0.77
CA ALA A 98 -0.17 -0.18 0.80
C ALA A 98 -0.27 -1.45 -0.05
N PHE A 99 -1.29 -2.29 0.18
CA PHE A 99 -1.51 -3.49 -0.62
C PHE A 99 -1.61 -3.22 -2.12
N ALA A 100 -2.35 -2.19 -2.53
CA ALA A 100 -2.41 -1.76 -3.93
C ALA A 100 -1.03 -1.36 -4.50
N THR A 101 -0.22 -0.66 -3.70
CA THR A 101 1.13 -0.22 -4.11
C THR A 101 2.08 -1.40 -4.29
N HIS A 102 1.97 -2.42 -3.43
CA HIS A 102 2.84 -3.60 -3.44
C HIS A 102 2.24 -4.79 -4.22
N GLY A 103 1.10 -4.60 -4.90
CA GLY A 103 0.46 -5.64 -5.70
C GLY A 103 -0.08 -6.82 -4.87
N ILE A 104 -0.40 -6.61 -3.60
CA ILE A 104 -0.88 -7.63 -2.67
C ILE A 104 -2.40 -7.76 -2.83
N SER A 105 -2.91 -8.92 -3.24
CA SER A 105 -4.34 -9.13 -3.42
C SER A 105 -5.09 -9.26 -2.08
N ALA A 106 -6.41 -9.07 -2.10
CA ALA A 106 -7.25 -9.30 -0.92
C ALA A 106 -7.21 -10.75 -0.43
N GLU A 107 -7.12 -11.71 -1.37
CA GLU A 107 -6.96 -13.14 -1.06
C GLU A 107 -5.63 -13.37 -0.33
N GLN A 108 -4.51 -12.89 -0.90
CA GLN A 108 -3.18 -13.02 -0.31
C GLN A 108 -3.09 -12.35 1.07
N ALA A 109 -3.60 -11.13 1.21
CA ALA A 109 -3.65 -10.45 2.52
C ALA A 109 -4.52 -11.19 3.54
N GLY A 110 -5.57 -11.87 3.06
CA GLY A 110 -6.49 -12.67 3.88
C GLY A 110 -5.90 -13.97 4.43
N GLU A 111 -4.80 -14.48 3.84
CA GLU A 111 -4.13 -15.70 4.32
C GLU A 111 -3.35 -15.48 5.62
N TYR A 112 -2.94 -14.25 5.91
CA TYR A 112 -2.19 -13.92 7.11
C TYR A 112 -3.12 -13.80 8.32
N ASP A 113 -2.67 -14.31 9.47
CA ASP A 113 -3.38 -14.25 10.75
C ASP A 113 -3.75 -12.80 11.15
N GLU A 114 -4.83 -12.65 11.93
CA GLU A 114 -5.34 -11.35 12.39
C GLU A 114 -4.33 -10.58 13.24
N ARG A 115 -3.35 -11.25 13.87
CA ARG A 115 -2.28 -10.61 14.63
C ARG A 115 -1.35 -9.75 13.76
N PHE A 116 -1.33 -9.99 12.45
CA PHE A 116 -0.49 -9.23 11.53
C PHE A 116 -1.28 -8.06 10.93
N ASP A 117 -0.81 -6.85 11.21
CA ASP A 117 -1.32 -5.63 10.56
C ASP A 117 -0.86 -5.55 9.09
N GLY A 118 -1.49 -4.65 8.32
CA GLY A 118 -1.21 -4.55 6.88
C GLY A 118 0.23 -4.15 6.55
N LEU A 119 0.91 -3.40 7.42
CA LEU A 119 2.32 -3.06 7.21
C LEU A 119 3.25 -4.25 7.45
N THR A 120 2.91 -5.10 8.42
CA THR A 120 3.61 -6.35 8.69
C THR A 120 3.41 -7.35 7.56
N ILE A 121 2.18 -7.50 7.06
CA ILE A 121 1.88 -8.31 5.89
C ILE A 121 2.64 -7.81 4.66
N THR A 122 2.69 -6.50 4.44
CA THR A 122 3.46 -5.92 3.33
C THR A 122 4.92 -6.29 3.42
N ALA A 123 5.54 -6.14 4.60
CA ALA A 123 6.94 -6.53 4.81
C ALA A 123 7.17 -8.04 4.59
N PHE A 124 6.24 -8.89 5.03
CA PHE A 124 6.32 -10.33 4.76
C PHE A 124 6.25 -10.65 3.27
N VAL A 125 5.33 -10.05 2.52
CA VAL A 125 5.23 -10.28 1.08
C VAL A 125 6.46 -9.78 0.34
N GLU A 126 6.96 -8.57 0.65
CA GLU A 126 8.19 -8.03 0.06
C GLU A 126 9.42 -8.88 0.35
N SER A 127 9.45 -9.55 1.50
CA SER A 127 10.54 -10.42 1.94
C SER A 127 10.31 -11.89 1.55
N GLU A 128 9.30 -12.17 0.73
CA GLU A 128 8.94 -13.52 0.28
C GLU A 128 8.71 -14.50 1.44
N ILE A 129 8.04 -14.05 2.51
CA ILE A 129 7.62 -14.85 3.67
C ILE A 129 6.13 -15.19 3.50
N PRO A 130 5.78 -16.43 3.09
CA PRO A 130 4.39 -16.82 2.91
C PRO A 130 3.65 -16.87 4.25
N ALA A 131 2.32 -16.74 4.22
CA ALA A 131 1.49 -16.70 5.42
C ALA A 131 1.70 -17.91 6.35
N VAL A 132 1.85 -19.12 5.80
CA VAL A 132 2.09 -20.36 6.57
C VAL A 132 3.40 -20.30 7.35
N GLU A 133 4.43 -19.67 6.79
CA GLU A 133 5.70 -19.46 7.47
C GLU A 133 5.58 -18.32 8.49
N ALA A 134 5.01 -17.17 8.12
CA ALA A 134 4.83 -16.03 9.01
C ALA A 134 4.09 -16.39 10.31
N GLN A 135 3.07 -17.25 10.23
CA GLN A 135 2.33 -17.75 11.39
C GLN A 135 3.20 -18.48 12.44
N GLN A 136 4.40 -18.92 12.07
CA GLN A 136 5.34 -19.59 12.97
C GLN A 136 6.13 -18.61 13.83
N TYR A 137 6.17 -17.31 13.51
CA TYR A 137 6.83 -16.35 14.39
C TYR A 137 6.20 -16.37 15.78
N ASP A 138 7.07 -16.39 16.80
CA ASP A 138 6.64 -16.41 18.18
C ASP A 138 5.76 -15.17 18.51
N PRO A 139 4.66 -15.32 19.28
CA PRO A 139 3.81 -14.21 19.68
C PRO A 139 4.51 -13.09 20.46
N ARG A 140 5.71 -13.33 21.01
CA ARG A 140 6.53 -12.30 21.68
C ARG A 140 6.94 -11.17 20.75
N PHE A 141 7.06 -11.44 19.44
CA PHE A 141 7.45 -10.46 18.45
C PHE A 141 6.24 -9.61 18.04
N ARG A 142 6.36 -8.30 18.26
CA ARG A 142 5.35 -7.32 17.89
C ARG A 142 5.50 -6.96 16.41
N SER A 143 4.49 -6.29 15.84
CA SER A 143 4.51 -5.85 14.43
C SER A 143 5.81 -5.19 14.00
N LEU A 144 6.35 -4.27 14.82
CA LEU A 144 7.58 -3.57 14.46
C LEU A 144 8.80 -4.51 14.44
N ASP A 145 8.89 -5.43 15.40
CA ASP A 145 9.94 -6.45 15.44
C ASP A 145 9.89 -7.33 14.19
N LEU A 146 8.69 -7.84 13.88
CA LEU A 146 8.44 -8.70 12.72
C LEU A 146 8.77 -8.02 11.39
N ARG A 147 8.47 -6.72 11.27
CA ARG A 147 8.82 -5.94 10.08
C ARG A 147 10.33 -5.85 9.89
N TYR A 148 11.07 -5.54 10.95
CA TYR A 148 12.53 -5.50 10.87
C TYR A 148 13.12 -6.89 10.61
N MET A 149 12.62 -7.92 11.28
CA MET A 149 13.03 -9.30 11.03
C MET A 149 12.83 -9.69 9.56
N ALA A 150 11.66 -9.41 9.00
CA ALA A 150 11.37 -9.68 7.60
C ALA A 150 12.33 -8.93 6.66
N GLN A 151 12.51 -7.62 6.89
CA GLN A 151 13.38 -6.77 6.07
C GLN A 151 14.85 -7.19 6.09
N GLU A 152 15.34 -7.74 7.20
CA GLU A 152 16.69 -8.31 7.30
C GLU A 152 16.76 -9.78 6.83
N GLY A 153 15.64 -10.36 6.38
CA GLY A 153 15.59 -11.76 5.93
C GLY A 153 15.58 -12.80 7.04
N MET A 154 15.40 -12.39 8.30
CA MET A 154 15.35 -13.29 9.46
C MET A 154 14.02 -14.06 9.49
N ARG A 155 14.06 -15.35 9.13
CA ARG A 155 12.90 -16.25 9.11
C ARG A 155 12.48 -16.69 10.53
N PRO A 156 11.25 -17.22 10.73
CA PRO A 156 10.77 -17.63 12.04
C PRO A 156 11.69 -18.62 12.76
N ALA A 157 12.23 -19.62 12.05
CA ALA A 157 13.11 -20.61 12.66
C ALA A 157 14.37 -20.00 13.28
N GLU A 158 14.94 -18.98 12.65
CA GLU A 158 16.10 -18.25 13.15
C GLU A 158 15.70 -17.33 14.31
N GLY A 159 14.72 -16.46 14.10
CA GLY A 159 14.30 -15.47 15.12
C GLY A 159 13.75 -16.11 16.39
N ASN A 160 12.96 -17.18 16.26
CA ASN A 160 12.42 -17.91 17.41
C ASN A 160 13.52 -18.66 18.17
N GLY A 161 14.61 -19.06 17.49
CA GLY A 161 15.73 -19.80 18.09
C GLY A 161 16.45 -19.01 19.19
N TYR A 162 16.37 -17.68 19.18
CA TYR A 162 16.91 -16.84 20.25
C TYR A 162 15.98 -16.76 21.48
N ASP A 163 15.27 -17.82 21.81
CA ASP A 163 14.38 -17.83 22.99
C ASP A 163 15.16 -17.68 24.30
N PRO A 164 14.73 -16.80 25.25
CA PRO A 164 13.54 -15.95 25.29
C PRO A 164 13.77 -14.46 24.94
N LEU A 165 14.80 -14.16 24.15
CA LEU A 165 15.24 -12.80 23.88
C LEU A 165 14.23 -12.00 23.05
N ARG A 166 14.20 -10.68 23.31
CA ARG A 166 13.43 -9.73 22.51
C ARG A 166 14.23 -9.34 21.27
N PHE A 167 13.57 -8.81 20.26
CA PHE A 167 14.23 -8.42 19.01
C PHE A 167 15.40 -7.44 19.19
N SER A 168 15.33 -6.51 20.15
CA SER A 168 16.45 -5.59 20.45
C SER A 168 17.75 -6.32 20.78
N ASP A 169 17.62 -7.42 21.50
CA ASP A 169 18.73 -8.20 22.04
C ASP A 169 19.25 -9.13 20.93
N ILE A 170 18.32 -9.75 20.19
CA ILE A 170 18.61 -10.55 19.00
C ILE A 170 19.39 -9.73 17.97
N TRP A 171 18.95 -8.50 17.69
CA TRP A 171 19.61 -7.60 16.75
C TRP A 171 21.09 -7.40 17.10
N PHE A 172 21.39 -7.19 18.39
CA PHE A 172 22.76 -7.02 18.85
C PHE A 172 23.59 -8.29 18.64
N LEU A 173 23.02 -9.46 18.92
CA LEU A 173 23.69 -10.76 18.73
C LEU A 173 23.96 -11.05 17.25
N VAL A 174 22.98 -10.80 16.38
CA VAL A 174 23.12 -10.97 14.92
C VAL A 174 24.18 -10.02 14.36
N ALA A 175 24.20 -8.75 14.80
CA ALA A 175 25.23 -7.79 14.42
C ALA A 175 26.66 -8.21 14.82
N LYS A 176 26.78 -9.13 15.80
CA LYS A 176 28.04 -9.73 16.24
C LYS A 176 28.31 -11.10 15.61
N GLY A 177 27.43 -11.60 14.74
CA GLY A 177 27.54 -12.92 14.12
C GLY A 177 27.29 -14.08 15.09
N ILE A 178 26.57 -13.84 16.19
CA ILE A 178 26.26 -14.84 17.21
C ILE A 178 24.96 -15.55 16.83
N ALA A 179 25.07 -16.83 16.47
CA ALA A 179 23.93 -17.68 16.12
C ALA A 179 23.10 -18.09 17.36
N PRO A 180 21.80 -18.44 17.21
CA PRO A 180 20.97 -18.85 18.35
C PRO A 180 21.51 -20.10 19.06
N SER A 181 22.11 -21.04 18.34
CA SER A 181 22.76 -22.22 18.95
C SER A 181 23.87 -21.88 19.96
N VAL A 182 24.45 -20.68 19.85
CA VAL A 182 25.45 -20.20 20.81
C VAL A 182 24.76 -19.66 22.06
N THR A 183 23.59 -19.04 21.94
CA THR A 183 22.83 -18.54 23.09
C THR A 183 22.33 -19.66 24.00
N ASP A 184 22.03 -20.84 23.44
CA ASP A 184 21.59 -22.02 24.20
C ASP A 184 22.64 -22.54 25.20
N THR A 185 23.90 -22.12 25.05
CA THR A 185 24.99 -22.52 25.95
C THR A 185 25.10 -21.66 27.21
N PHE A 186 24.32 -20.58 27.30
CA PHE A 186 24.35 -19.65 28.43
C PHE A 186 23.15 -19.86 29.37
N PRO A 187 23.34 -19.66 30.68
CA PRO A 187 22.23 -19.67 31.64
C PRO A 187 21.12 -18.69 31.23
N PRO A 188 19.83 -19.02 31.43
CA PRO A 188 18.71 -18.19 31.00
C PRO A 188 18.64 -16.83 31.70
N GLU A 189 19.31 -16.67 32.84
CA GLU A 189 19.50 -15.42 33.56
C GLU A 189 20.56 -14.47 32.96
N MET A 190 21.37 -14.92 31.99
CA MET A 190 22.33 -14.04 31.30
C MET A 190 21.61 -13.18 30.27
N ASN A 191 21.71 -11.85 30.44
CA ASN A 191 21.27 -10.89 29.45
C ASN A 191 22.27 -10.79 28.28
N GLU A 192 21.88 -10.07 27.23
CA GLU A 192 22.65 -9.91 25.99
C GLU A 192 24.06 -9.33 26.21
N GLN A 193 24.21 -8.43 27.19
CA GLN A 193 25.52 -7.86 27.55
C GLN A 193 26.43 -8.89 28.21
N ALA A 194 25.86 -9.73 29.08
CA ALA A 194 26.60 -10.80 29.75
C ALA A 194 27.05 -11.86 28.73
N ILE A 195 26.19 -12.21 27.76
CA ILE A 195 26.52 -13.15 26.68
C ILE A 195 27.70 -12.60 25.86
N VAL A 196 27.63 -11.35 25.40
CA VAL A 196 28.73 -10.77 24.61
C VAL A 196 30.02 -10.65 25.42
N PHE A 197 29.95 -10.23 26.69
CA PHE A 197 31.13 -10.19 27.55
C PHE A 197 31.80 -11.56 27.70
N SER A 198 31.00 -12.63 27.82
CA SER A 198 31.52 -14.00 27.94
C SER A 198 32.09 -14.59 26.65
N LEU A 199 31.80 -13.99 25.49
CA LEU A 199 32.38 -14.39 24.21
C LEU A 199 33.69 -13.66 23.89
N ASP A 200 33.95 -12.51 24.53
CA ASP A 200 35.16 -11.70 24.35
C ASP A 200 36.33 -12.13 25.27
N HIS A 201 36.14 -13.10 26.18
CA HIS A 201 37.12 -13.57 27.18
C HIS A 201 37.23 -15.09 27.22
#